data_AF-A0AAV9EYH8-F1
#
_entry.id   AF-A0AAV9EYH8-F1
#
_cell.length_a   1.000
_cell.length_b   1.000
_cell.length_c   1.000
_cell.angle_alpha   90.00
_cell.angle_beta   90.00
_cell.angle_gamma   90.00
#
_symmetry.space_group_name_H-M   'P 1'
#
loop_
_entity.id
_entity.type
_entity.pdbx_description
1 polymer ?
#
loop_
_entity_poly.entity_id
_entity_poly.type
_entity_poly.pdbx_seq_one_letter_code
_entity_poly.pdbx_strand_id
1 'polypeptide(L)'
;MNSNLIHVDQEGYFRDTVTLPQMVVDDSTKSKFLNLMALEMCPGGVRRYHITSYICLLDNLIDHALDVRELRARGVLVNCLGSDQQVADLFNELATNRTPDLHAYVDIINGIHAHLKSRYKAHLATAYNTHFSTPWSMIATLAAALGLFFSAVQAWYSAKL
;
A
#
# COMPACT_ATOMS: atom_id res chain seq x y z
N MET A 1 37.70 17.59 31.72
CA MET A 1 37.66 17.94 30.29
C MET A 1 37.25 16.68 29.54
N ASN A 2 35.97 16.31 29.65
CA ASN A 2 34.82 16.70 28.82
C ASN A 2 34.66 15.70 27.67
N SER A 3 33.98 14.57 27.89
CA SER A 3 32.52 14.37 27.78
C SER A 3 32.00 14.46 26.33
N ASN A 4 31.59 13.32 25.77
CA ASN A 4 30.39 13.14 24.92
C ASN A 4 30.23 11.65 24.56
N LEU A 5 29.89 10.84 25.58
CA LEU A 5 29.20 9.58 25.37
C LEU A 5 27.71 9.93 25.26
N ILE A 6 27.13 9.75 24.07
CA ILE A 6 25.67 9.69 23.95
C ILE A 6 25.32 8.21 23.95
N HIS A 7 24.82 7.76 25.10
CA HIS A 7 24.00 6.57 25.20
C HIS A 7 22.74 6.85 24.38
N VAL A 8 22.64 6.25 23.19
CA VAL A 8 21.39 6.24 22.44
C VAL A 8 20.69 4.95 22.80
N ASP A 9 19.83 5.06 23.81
CA ASP A 9 18.73 4.14 23.99
C ASP A 9 17.75 4.37 22.84
N GLN A 10 17.59 3.38 21.97
CA GLN A 10 16.54 3.38 20.95
C GLN A 10 15.91 1.99 20.92
N GLU A 11 14.96 1.80 21.83
CA GLU A 11 13.59 1.33 21.52
C GLU A 11 13.36 1.25 20.00
N GLY A 12 13.58 0.05 19.46
CA GLY A 12 13.53 -0.25 18.03
C GLY A 12 12.12 -0.18 17.47
N TYR A 13 11.67 1.03 17.15
CA TYR A 13 10.53 1.24 16.26
C TYR A 13 11.00 0.92 14.83
N PHE A 14 10.78 -0.32 14.38
CA PHE A 14 10.96 -0.70 12.97
C PHE A 14 10.02 0.15 12.11
N ARG A 15 10.55 1.26 11.58
CA ARG A 15 9.90 2.01 10.51
C ARG A 15 10.27 1.32 9.20
N ASP A 16 9.66 0.16 8.95
CA ASP A 16 9.79 -0.56 7.68
C ASP A 16 9.20 0.31 6.57
N THR A 17 10.08 1.06 5.92
CA THR A 17 9.71 1.95 4.83
C THR A 17 9.64 1.10 3.57
N VAL A 18 8.44 0.70 3.18
CA VAL A 18 8.22 -0.06 1.95
C VAL A 18 8.45 0.88 0.77
N THR A 19 9.60 0.71 0.10
CA THR A 19 9.91 1.45 -1.12
C THR A 19 9.41 0.63 -2.30
N LEU A 20 8.36 1.13 -2.96
CA LEU A 20 7.86 0.53 -4.20
C LEU A 20 8.71 1.04 -5.37
N PRO A 21 9.21 0.15 -6.24
CA PRO A 21 9.87 0.58 -7.47
C PRO A 21 8.87 1.32 -8.34
N GLN A 22 9.35 2.31 -9.08
CA GLN A 22 8.54 2.97 -10.08
C GLN A 22 8.07 1.96 -11.12
N MET A 23 6.78 1.93 -11.43
CA MET A 23 6.22 1.10 -12.49
C MET A 23 5.53 1.92 -13.57
N VAL A 24 5.71 1.49 -14.82
CA VAL A 24 5.00 2.04 -15.97
C VAL A 24 3.86 1.08 -16.31
N VAL A 25 2.63 1.59 -16.34
CA VAL A 25 1.43 0.83 -16.66
C VAL A 25 0.96 1.21 -18.05
N ASP A 26 0.99 0.24 -18.96
CA ASP A 26 0.62 0.34 -20.37
C ASP A 26 -0.28 -0.84 -20.79
N ASP A 27 -0.75 -0.85 -22.04
CA ASP A 27 -1.61 -1.92 -22.58
C ASP A 27 -0.98 -3.33 -22.49
N SER A 28 0.35 -3.42 -22.44
CA SER A 28 1.08 -4.69 -22.35
C SER A 28 1.22 -5.22 -20.93
N THR A 29 0.93 -4.38 -19.92
CA THR A 29 1.18 -4.67 -18.50
C THR A 29 0.39 -5.89 -18.03
N LYS A 30 -0.89 -5.99 -18.43
CA LYS A 30 -1.74 -7.15 -18.12
C LYS A 30 -1.13 -8.43 -18.67
N SER A 31 -0.78 -8.47 -19.95
CA SER A 31 -0.17 -9.66 -20.58
C SER A 31 1.19 -10.02 -19.98
N LYS A 32 2.03 -9.03 -19.64
CA LYS A 32 3.31 -9.26 -18.96
C LYS A 32 3.11 -9.95 -17.61
N PHE A 33 2.18 -9.47 -16.79
CA PHE A 33 1.89 -10.09 -15.49
C PHE A 33 1.30 -11.49 -15.62
N LEU A 34 0.37 -11.72 -16.55
CA LEU A 34 -0.17 -13.06 -16.82
C LEU A 34 0.93 -14.04 -17.26
N ASN A 35 1.83 -13.62 -18.16
CA ASN A 35 2.95 -14.44 -18.60
C ASN A 35 3.92 -14.77 -17.46
N LEU A 36 4.21 -13.81 -16.58
CA LEU A 36 5.06 -14.02 -15.41
C LEU A 36 4.41 -14.96 -14.38
N MET A 37 3.10 -14.84 -14.17
CA MET A 37 2.35 -15.79 -13.33
C MET A 37 2.38 -17.20 -13.93
N ALA A 38 2.15 -17.35 -15.24
CA ALA A 38 2.23 -18.64 -15.92
C ALA A 38 3.63 -19.28 -15.77
N LEU A 39 4.70 -18.48 -15.83
CA LEU A 39 6.07 -18.92 -15.59
C LEU A 39 6.26 -19.42 -14.14
N GLU A 40 5.72 -18.70 -13.16
CA GLU A 40 5.78 -19.06 -11.73
C GLU A 40 5.08 -20.40 -11.45
N MET A 41 4.01 -20.69 -12.19
CA MET A 41 3.17 -21.88 -12.00
C MET A 41 3.62 -23.10 -12.84
N CYS A 42 4.66 -22.98 -13.66
CA CYS A 42 5.14 -24.05 -14.52
C CYS A 42 5.75 -25.21 -13.68
N PRO A 43 5.50 -26.51 -14.01
CA PRO A 43 6.11 -27.64 -13.33
C PRO A 43 7.63 -27.67 -13.58
N GLY A 44 8.41 -27.08 -12.68
CA GLY A 44 9.84 -26.83 -12.84
C GLY A 44 10.26 -25.39 -12.47
N GLY A 45 9.28 -24.50 -12.31
CA GLY A 45 9.48 -23.16 -11.78
C GLY A 45 9.96 -23.16 -10.33
N VAL A 46 10.64 -22.08 -9.94
CA VAL A 46 10.95 -21.79 -8.55
C VAL A 46 9.60 -21.63 -7.83
N ARG A 47 9.21 -22.59 -6.98
CA ARG A 47 7.97 -22.59 -6.17
C ARG A 47 7.94 -21.44 -5.15
N ARG A 48 8.05 -20.21 -5.63
CA ARG A 48 8.05 -19.00 -4.83
C ARG A 48 7.08 -18.05 -5.49
N TYR A 49 6.02 -17.74 -4.75
CA TYR A 49 4.91 -16.98 -5.27
C TYR A 49 5.20 -15.47 -5.37
N HIS A 50 6.36 -15.08 -5.86
CA HIS A 50 6.86 -13.71 -5.80
C HIS A 50 6.04 -12.76 -6.66
N ILE A 51 5.75 -13.15 -7.90
CA ILE A 51 4.97 -12.36 -8.85
C ILE A 51 3.52 -12.34 -8.39
N THR A 52 2.96 -13.51 -8.05
CA THR A 52 1.56 -13.58 -7.59
C THR A 52 1.35 -12.76 -6.32
N SER A 53 2.27 -12.85 -5.34
CA SER A 53 2.20 -12.04 -4.12
C SER A 53 2.35 -10.54 -4.39
N TYR A 54 3.20 -10.17 -5.37
CA TYR A 54 3.37 -8.77 -5.76
C TYR A 54 2.09 -8.22 -6.42
N ILE A 55 1.45 -8.98 -7.29
CA ILE A 55 0.17 -8.59 -7.91
C ILE A 55 -0.91 -8.44 -6.84
N CYS A 56 -1.01 -9.38 -5.89
CA CYS A 56 -1.94 -9.25 -4.77
C CYS A 56 -1.63 -8.05 -3.87
N LEU A 57 -0.36 -7.66 -3.72
CA LEU A 57 0.01 -6.44 -3.00
C LEU A 57 -0.48 -5.19 -3.75
N LEU A 58 -0.29 -5.14 -5.07
CA LEU A 58 -0.73 -4.03 -5.90
C LEU A 58 -2.26 -3.88 -5.90
N ASP A 59 -2.99 -4.99 -5.95
CA ASP A 59 -4.46 -5.01 -5.82
C ASP A 59 -4.94 -4.47 -4.47
N ASN A 60 -4.27 -4.83 -3.36
CA ASN A 60 -4.59 -4.24 -2.06
C ASN A 60 -4.24 -2.74 -1.95
N LEU A 61 -3.33 -2.25 -2.80
CA LEU A 61 -2.90 -0.85 -2.80
C LEU A 61 -3.73 0.01 -3.77
N ILE A 62 -4.29 -0.58 -4.82
CA ILE A 62 -4.94 0.09 -5.94
C ILE A 62 -6.35 -0.48 -6.11
N ASP A 63 -7.28 0.00 -5.31
CA ASP A 63 -8.70 -0.41 -5.40
C ASP A 63 -9.48 0.59 -6.28
N HIS A 64 -9.10 1.87 -6.23
CA HIS A 64 -9.81 2.97 -6.89
C HIS A 64 -8.87 3.89 -7.68
N ALA A 65 -9.43 4.67 -8.62
CA ALA A 65 -8.68 5.67 -9.39
C ALA A 65 -7.97 6.72 -8.51
N LEU A 66 -8.49 6.98 -7.30
CA LEU A 66 -7.86 7.88 -6.34
C LEU A 66 -6.51 7.34 -5.85
N ASP A 67 -6.39 6.03 -5.66
CA ASP A 67 -5.16 5.38 -5.21
C ASP A 67 -4.10 5.48 -6.31
N VAL A 68 -4.49 5.24 -7.55
CA VAL A 68 -3.62 5.43 -8.73
C VAL A 68 -3.12 6.87 -8.79
N ARG A 69 -4.01 7.85 -8.61
CA ARG A 69 -3.64 9.27 -8.62
C ARG A 69 -2.61 9.61 -7.54
N GLU A 70 -2.77 9.07 -6.33
CA GLU A 70 -1.83 9.26 -5.23
C GLU A 70 -0.46 8.61 -5.53
N LEU A 71 -0.45 7.40 -6.08
CA LEU A 71 0.80 6.72 -6.47
C LEU A 71 1.53 7.46 -7.60
N ARG A 72 0.79 8.05 -8.54
CA ARG A 72 1.35 8.91 -9.58
C ARG A 72 1.94 10.19 -9.00
N ALA A 73 1.25 10.84 -8.08
CA ALA A 73 1.74 12.05 -7.42
C ALA A 73 3.04 11.81 -6.65
N ARG A 74 3.22 10.59 -6.10
CA ARG A 74 4.45 10.15 -5.44
C ARG A 74 5.54 9.63 -6.39
N GLY A 75 5.29 9.61 -7.70
CA GLY A 75 6.23 9.13 -8.72
C GLY A 75 6.42 7.61 -8.75
N VAL A 76 5.58 6.86 -8.03
CA VAL A 76 5.64 5.38 -7.94
C VAL A 76 4.98 4.74 -9.17
N LEU A 77 3.99 5.40 -9.75
CA LEU A 77 3.23 4.88 -10.90
C LEU A 77 3.27 5.89 -12.05
N VAL A 78 3.58 5.41 -13.26
CA VAL A 78 3.45 6.17 -14.50
C VAL A 78 2.33 5.55 -15.32
N ASN A 79 1.25 6.30 -15.52
CA ASN A 79 0.08 5.84 -16.26
C ASN A 79 0.25 6.15 -17.75
N CYS A 80 0.40 5.09 -18.56
CA CYS A 80 0.41 5.10 -20.01
C CYS A 80 -0.77 4.32 -20.61
N LEU A 81 -1.71 3.85 -19.77
CA LEU A 81 -2.88 3.07 -20.16
C LEU A 81 -4.07 3.99 -20.55
N GLY A 82 -4.05 5.23 -20.08
CA GLY A 82 -5.01 6.27 -20.45
C GLY A 82 -5.59 6.97 -19.24
N SER A 83 -6.51 6.31 -18.53
CA SER A 83 -7.16 6.86 -17.34
C SER A 83 -6.74 6.14 -16.07
N ASP A 84 -6.81 6.85 -14.93
CA ASP A 84 -6.49 6.27 -13.63
C ASP A 84 -7.50 5.16 -13.25
N GLN A 85 -8.74 5.24 -13.75
CA GLN A 85 -9.74 4.19 -13.56
C GLN A 85 -9.35 2.89 -14.29
N GLN A 86 -8.88 2.99 -15.54
CA GLN A 86 -8.44 1.81 -16.30
C GLN A 86 -7.26 1.10 -15.61
N VAL A 87 -6.37 1.85 -14.95
CA VAL A 87 -5.27 1.25 -14.18
C VAL A 87 -5.79 0.51 -12.95
N ALA A 88 -6.73 1.09 -12.22
CA ALA A 88 -7.36 0.41 -11.08
C ALA A 88 -8.10 -0.87 -11.53
N ASP A 89 -8.88 -0.77 -12.60
CA ASP A 89 -9.60 -1.91 -13.18
C ASP A 89 -8.63 -3.02 -13.64
N LEU A 90 -7.47 -2.66 -14.22
CA LEU A 90 -6.45 -3.62 -14.64
C LEU A 90 -5.90 -4.44 -13.47
N PHE A 91 -5.59 -3.82 -12.33
CA PHE A 91 -5.05 -4.53 -11.17
C PHE A 91 -6.14 -5.33 -10.44
N ASN A 92 -7.33 -4.77 -10.31
CA ASN A 92 -8.51 -5.47 -9.77
C ASN A 92 -8.84 -6.73 -10.60
N GLU A 93 -8.72 -6.66 -11.94
CA GLU A 93 -8.90 -7.80 -12.83
C GLU A 93 -7.76 -8.82 -12.77
N LEU A 94 -6.52 -8.40 -12.52
CA LEU A 94 -5.36 -9.29 -12.39
C LEU A 94 -5.39 -10.11 -11.11
N ALA A 95 -5.91 -9.56 -10.02
CA ALA A 95 -6.01 -10.23 -8.73
C ALA A 95 -7.36 -10.95 -8.51
N THR A 96 -8.30 -10.82 -9.44
CA THR A 96 -9.60 -11.50 -9.40
C THR A 96 -9.71 -12.54 -10.52
N ASN A 97 -10.48 -13.61 -10.32
CA ASN A 97 -10.81 -14.63 -11.32
C ASN A 97 -11.67 -14.14 -12.51
N ARG A 98 -11.58 -12.86 -12.90
CA ARG A 98 -12.36 -12.30 -14.02
C ARG A 98 -11.69 -12.53 -15.37
N THR A 99 -10.42 -12.94 -15.38
CA THR A 99 -9.71 -13.29 -16.60
C THR A 99 -9.85 -14.81 -16.83
N PRO A 100 -10.34 -15.28 -18.00
CA PRO A 100 -10.55 -16.71 -18.27
C PRO A 100 -9.31 -17.58 -18.08
N ASP A 101 -8.14 -16.99 -18.35
CA ASP A 101 -6.81 -17.62 -18.22
C ASP A 101 -6.39 -17.84 -16.75
N LEU A 102 -7.07 -17.20 -15.80
CA LEU A 102 -6.76 -17.27 -14.38
C LEU A 102 -7.48 -18.41 -13.65
N HIS A 103 -8.44 -19.09 -14.30
CA HIS A 103 -9.29 -20.09 -13.66
C HIS A 103 -8.49 -21.29 -13.11
N ALA A 104 -7.36 -21.62 -13.74
CA ALA A 104 -6.46 -22.68 -13.26
C ALA A 104 -5.67 -22.29 -11.99
N TYR A 105 -5.65 -21.01 -11.62
CA TYR A 105 -4.77 -20.43 -10.60
C TYR A 105 -5.52 -19.79 -9.43
N VAL A 106 -6.86 -19.83 -9.47
CA VAL A 106 -7.76 -19.14 -8.53
C VAL A 106 -7.52 -19.51 -7.08
N ASP A 107 -7.39 -20.80 -6.78
CA ASP A 107 -7.23 -21.27 -5.40
C ASP A 107 -5.92 -20.78 -4.78
N ILE A 108 -4.86 -20.72 -5.59
CA ILE A 108 -3.54 -20.23 -5.15
C ILE A 108 -3.59 -18.73 -4.92
N ILE A 109 -4.16 -17.97 -5.85
CA ILE A 109 -4.33 -16.52 -5.75
C ILE A 109 -5.17 -16.16 -4.53
N ASN A 110 -6.30 -16.84 -4.33
CA ASN A 110 -7.17 -16.63 -3.17
C ASN A 110 -6.46 -16.93 -1.85
N GLY A 111 -5.67 -18.00 -1.80
CA GLY A 111 -4.87 -18.35 -0.61
C GLY A 111 -3.85 -17.25 -0.26
N ILE A 112 -3.12 -16.75 -1.26
CA ILE A 112 -2.14 -15.68 -1.07
C ILE A 112 -2.82 -14.37 -0.68
N HIS A 113 -3.89 -13.99 -1.39
CA HIS A 113 -4.67 -12.80 -1.09
C HIS A 113 -5.19 -12.85 0.35
N ALA A 114 -5.80 -13.97 0.78
CA ALA A 114 -6.29 -14.13 2.14
C ALA A 114 -5.16 -14.00 3.19
N HIS A 115 -3.98 -14.56 2.90
CA HIS A 115 -2.82 -14.44 3.79
C HIS A 115 -2.32 -13.00 3.91
N LEU A 116 -2.17 -12.29 2.79
CA LEU A 116 -1.74 -10.89 2.76
C LEU A 116 -2.75 -9.98 3.46
N LYS A 117 -4.04 -10.15 3.19
CA LYS A 117 -5.11 -9.38 3.82
C LYS A 117 -5.17 -9.62 5.32
N SER A 118 -4.97 -10.86 5.77
CA SER A 118 -4.87 -11.18 7.20
C SER A 118 -3.67 -10.49 7.86
N ARG A 119 -2.49 -10.54 7.22
CA ARG A 119 -1.29 -9.84 7.73
C ARG A 119 -1.47 -8.33 7.76
N TYR A 120 -2.00 -7.73 6.70
CA TYR A 120 -2.29 -6.30 6.65
C TYR A 120 -3.23 -5.89 7.80
N LYS A 121 -4.32 -6.65 8.00
CA LYS A 121 -5.23 -6.43 9.13
C LYS A 121 -4.53 -6.58 10.48
N ALA A 122 -3.67 -7.59 10.65
CA ALA A 122 -2.91 -7.78 11.88
C ALA A 122 -1.98 -6.60 12.15
N HIS A 123 -1.21 -6.15 11.15
CA HIS A 123 -0.34 -4.97 11.27
C HIS A 123 -1.14 -3.69 11.57
N LEU A 124 -2.28 -3.49 10.92
CA LEU A 124 -3.16 -2.36 11.19
C LEU A 124 -3.73 -2.42 12.62
N ALA A 125 -4.15 -3.60 13.07
CA ALA A 125 -4.62 -3.82 14.42
C ALA A 125 -3.52 -3.55 15.45
N THR A 126 -2.28 -3.99 15.19
CA THR A 126 -1.12 -3.65 16.03
C THR A 126 -0.88 -2.15 16.05
N ALA A 127 -0.82 -1.48 14.89
CA ALA A 127 -0.59 -0.03 14.82
C ALA A 127 -1.67 0.76 15.56
N TYR A 128 -2.94 0.37 15.40
CA TYR A 128 -4.05 0.94 16.15
C TYR A 128 -3.90 0.70 17.65
N ASN A 129 -3.58 -0.54 18.05
CA ASN A 129 -3.41 -0.91 19.45
C ASN A 129 -2.11 -0.34 20.08
N THR A 130 -1.16 0.15 19.30
CA THR A 130 0.03 0.82 19.86
C THR A 130 -0.20 2.33 19.98
N HIS A 131 -0.84 2.95 19.00
CA HIS A 131 -0.96 4.42 18.93
C HIS A 131 -2.32 4.97 19.40
N PHE A 132 -3.40 4.20 19.22
CA PHE A 132 -4.79 4.61 19.48
C PHE A 132 -5.51 3.73 20.50
N SER A 133 -4.74 2.95 21.26
CA SER A 133 -5.25 1.93 22.18
C SER A 133 -6.06 2.45 23.35
N THR A 134 -5.69 3.62 23.86
CA THR A 134 -6.34 4.21 25.03
C THR A 134 -7.33 5.29 24.58
N PRO A 135 -8.54 5.34 25.18
CA PRO A 135 -9.49 6.42 24.93
C PRO A 135 -8.84 7.81 25.06
N TRP A 136 -7.89 7.93 25.98
CA TRP A 136 -7.10 9.14 26.23
C TRP A 136 -6.19 9.54 25.07
N SER A 137 -5.50 8.59 24.41
CA SER A 137 -4.66 8.90 23.25
C SER A 137 -5.50 9.42 22.08
N MET A 138 -6.67 8.81 21.84
CA MET A 138 -7.61 9.29 20.84
C MET A 138 -8.12 10.70 21.15
N ILE A 139 -8.55 10.97 22.39
CA ILE A 139 -9.03 12.29 22.82
C ILE A 139 -7.93 13.35 22.68
N ALA A 140 -6.71 13.06 23.12
CA ALA A 140 -5.58 13.98 23.03
C ALA A 140 -5.26 14.33 21.57
N THR A 141 -5.24 13.33 20.68
CA THR A 141 -5.00 13.51 19.25
C THR A 141 -6.09 14.36 18.60
N LEU A 142 -7.36 14.08 18.94
CA LEU A 142 -8.51 14.84 18.43
C LEU A 142 -8.47 16.31 18.89
N ALA A 143 -8.17 16.54 20.17
CA ALA A 143 -8.03 17.88 20.74
C ALA A 143 -6.90 18.67 20.09
N ALA A 144 -5.74 18.04 19.86
CA ALA A 144 -4.62 18.66 19.17
C ALA A 144 -4.96 19.02 17.72
N ALA A 145 -5.63 18.13 16.98
CA ALA A 145 -6.06 18.39 15.62
C ALA A 145 -7.05 19.56 15.53
N LEU A 146 -8.03 19.61 16.43
CA LEU A 146 -8.97 20.73 16.52
C LEU A 146 -8.27 22.04 16.88
N GLY A 147 -7.33 22.01 17.83
CA GLY A 147 -6.53 23.18 18.19
C GLY A 147 -5.71 23.74 17.03
N LEU A 148 -5.09 22.88 16.23
CA LEU A 148 -4.37 23.26 15.01
C LEU A 148 -5.31 23.83 13.96
N PHE A 149 -6.48 23.22 13.76
CA PHE A 149 -7.48 23.72 12.82
C PHE A 149 -7.95 25.12 13.20
N PHE A 150 -8.31 25.34 14.47
CA PHE A 150 -8.69 26.67 14.95
C PHE A 150 -7.56 27.69 14.82
N SER A 151 -6.33 27.29 15.14
CA SER A 151 -5.16 28.18 14.99
C SER A 151 -4.93 28.58 13.53
N ALA A 152 -5.08 27.65 12.59
CA ALA A 152 -4.97 27.93 11.16
C ALA A 152 -6.07 28.89 10.68
N VAL A 153 -7.31 28.66 11.10
CA VAL A 153 -8.45 29.54 10.78
C VAL A 153 -8.21 30.94 11.36
N GLN A 154 -7.79 31.05 12.62
CA GLN A 154 -7.47 32.32 13.27
C GLN A 154 -6.34 33.07 12.56
N ALA A 155 -5.24 32.38 12.22
CA ALA A 155 -4.12 32.96 11.50
C ALA A 155 -4.53 33.46 10.10
N TRP A 156 -5.36 32.69 9.41
CA TRP A 156 -5.90 33.08 8.10
C TRP A 156 -6.73 34.37 8.17
N TYR A 157 -7.67 34.46 9.13
CA TYR A 157 -8.47 35.66 9.30
C TYR A 157 -7.61 36.86 9.74
N SER A 158 -6.61 36.65 10.61
CA SER A 158 -5.70 37.71 11.06
C SER A 158 -4.77 38.23 9.96
N ALA A 159 -4.45 37.39 8.97
CA ALA A 159 -3.63 37.78 7.81
C ALA A 159 -4.45 38.43 6.69
N LYS A 160 -5.79 38.34 6.74
CA LYS A 160 -6.71 38.89 5.74
C LYS A 160 -7.35 40.21 6.17
N LEU A 161 -7.22 40.58 7.45
CA LEU A 161 -7.58 41.86 8.03
C LEU A 161 -6.38 42.82 7.97
#